data_AF-G4YRS7-F1
#
_entry.id   AF-G4YRS7-F1
#
_cell.length_a   1.000
_cell.length_b   1.000
_cell.length_c   1.000
_cell.angle_alpha   90.00
_cell.angle_beta   90.00
_cell.angle_gamma   90.00
#
_symmetry.space_group_name_H-M   'P 1'
#
loop_
_entity.id
_entity.type
_entity.pdbx_description
1 polymer ?
#
loop_
_entity_poly.entity_id
_entity_poly.type
_entity_poly.pdbx_seq_one_letter_code
_entity_poly.pdbx_strand_id
1 'polypeptide(L)' 'SHIERPLIPNVRFDFAAYPGANALKDFRFTCAELQRLTALVKMPHVFISEPGDRLIGVEALAMLCYRLSYP' A
#
# COMPACT_ATOMS: atom_id res chain seq x y z
N SER A 1 35.41 -1.03 2.99
CA SER A 1 34.44 -1.69 3.89
C SER A 1 33.19 -2.01 3.09
N HIS A 2 32.80 -3.27 3.01
CA HIS A 2 31.55 -3.66 2.33
C HIS A 2 30.39 -3.27 3.27
N ILE A 3 29.57 -2.30 2.87
CA ILE A 3 28.34 -2.00 3.60
C ILE A 3 27.33 -3.06 3.16
N GLU A 4 27.07 -4.02 4.03
CA GLU A 4 25.98 -4.98 3.82
C GLU A 4 24.66 -4.21 3.89
N ARG A 5 23.93 -4.14 2.77
CA ARG A 5 22.64 -3.46 2.76
C ARG A 5 21.67 -4.29 3.61
N PRO A 6 20.93 -3.67 4.55
CA PRO A 6 19.98 -4.40 5.37
C PRO A 6 18.95 -5.10 4.47
N LEU A 7 18.69 -6.37 4.77
CA LEU A 7 17.71 -7.16 4.05
C LEU A 7 16.32 -6.60 4.36
N ILE A 8 15.75 -5.81 3.45
CA ILE A 8 14.41 -5.24 3.64
C ILE A 8 13.40 -6.39 3.63
N PRO A 9 12.67 -6.65 4.73
CA PRO A 9 11.69 -7.72 4.78
C PRO A 9 10.62 -7.47 3.71
N ASN A 10 10.32 -8.49 2.90
CA ASN A 10 9.22 -8.43 1.92
C ASN A 10 7.87 -8.68 2.62
N VAL A 11 7.60 -7.94 3.70
CA VAL A 11 6.30 -7.95 4.38
C VAL A 11 5.34 -7.14 3.52
N ARG A 12 4.25 -7.79 3.09
CA ARG A 12 3.22 -7.19 2.23
C ARG A 12 1.88 -7.28 2.92
N PHE A 13 1.06 -6.26 2.72
CA PHE A 13 -0.34 -6.27 3.11
C PHE A 13 -1.11 -7.26 2.23
N ASP A 14 -1.69 -8.28 2.87
CA ASP A 14 -2.53 -9.25 2.18
C ASP A 14 -3.96 -8.72 2.04
N PHE A 15 -4.24 -8.11 0.90
CA PHE A 15 -5.58 -7.62 0.55
C PHE A 15 -6.62 -8.74 0.43
N ALA A 16 -6.23 -10.00 0.21
CA ALA A 16 -7.16 -11.12 0.12
C ALA A 16 -7.58 -11.62 1.51
N ALA A 17 -6.67 -11.54 2.49
CA ALA A 17 -6.97 -11.90 3.88
C ALA A 17 -7.63 -10.76 4.67
N TYR A 18 -7.68 -9.53 4.14
CA TYR A 18 -8.24 -8.38 4.85
C TYR A 18 -9.77 -8.33 4.79
N PRO A 19 -10.50 -8.35 5.92
CA PRO A 19 -11.96 -8.33 5.91
C PRO A 19 -12.53 -7.06 5.27
N GLY A 20 -13.52 -7.20 4.39
CA GLY A 20 -14.13 -6.07 3.68
C GLY A 20 -14.76 -5.02 4.59
N ALA A 21 -15.33 -5.42 5.73
CA ALA A 21 -15.86 -4.49 6.73
C ALA A 21 -14.76 -3.61 7.35
N ASN A 22 -13.58 -4.20 7.60
CA ASN A 22 -12.42 -3.44 8.09
C ASN A 22 -11.91 -2.51 6.98
N ALA A 23 -11.85 -2.98 5.73
CA ALA A 23 -11.42 -2.16 4.60
C ALA A 23 -12.27 -0.88 4.44
N LEU A 24 -13.59 -1.02 4.51
CA LEU A 24 -14.50 0.14 4.44
C LEU A 24 -14.35 1.08 5.64
N LYS A 25 -14.11 0.53 6.83
CA LYS A 25 -13.88 1.33 8.03
C LYS A 25 -12.56 2.11 7.95
N ASP A 26 -11.50 1.48 7.46
CA ASP A 26 -10.15 2.03 7.53
C ASP A 26 -9.80 2.84 6.29
N PHE A 27 -10.24 2.43 5.10
CA PHE A 27 -9.87 3.06 3.83
C PHE A 27 -11.01 3.78 3.14
N ARG A 28 -12.26 3.62 3.62
CA ARG A 28 -13.50 4.05 2.92
C ARG A 28 -13.72 3.38 1.57
N PHE A 29 -12.92 2.36 1.24
CA PHE A 29 -12.97 1.55 0.04
C PHE A 29 -12.75 0.08 0.41
N THR A 30 -13.38 -0.82 -0.33
CA THR A 30 -13.04 -2.25 -0.30
C THR A 30 -11.65 -2.49 -0.92
N CYS A 31 -11.04 -3.63 -0.62
CA CYS A 31 -9.76 -4.01 -1.22
C CYS A 31 -9.81 -4.10 -2.76
N ALA A 32 -10.94 -4.57 -3.32
CA ALA A 32 -11.16 -4.62 -4.75
C ALA A 32 -11.29 -3.21 -5.38
N GLU A 33 -11.95 -2.28 -4.68
CA GLU A 33 -12.04 -0.88 -5.11
C GLU A 33 -10.67 -0.18 -5.05
N LEU A 34 -9.86 -0.44 -4.02
CA LEU A 34 -8.48 0.08 -3.93
C LEU A 34 -7.62 -0.41 -5.11
N GLN A 35 -7.71 -1.68 -5.48
CA GLN A 35 -7.00 -2.23 -6.63
C GLN A 35 -7.42 -1.54 -7.94
N ARG A 36 -8.74 -1.37 -8.15
CA ARG A 36 -9.26 -0.65 -9.32
C ARG A 36 -8.82 0.81 -9.33
N LEU A 37 -8.90 1.50 -8.19
CA LEU A 37 -8.52 2.90 -8.06
C LEU A 37 -7.03 3.09 -8.37
N THR A 38 -6.17 2.19 -7.90
CA THR A 38 -4.73 2.18 -8.20
C THR A 38 -4.48 2.12 -9.71
N ALA A 39 -5.24 1.29 -10.43
CA ALA A 39 -5.13 1.20 -11.89
C ALA A 39 -5.64 2.47 -12.59
N LEU A 40 -6.75 3.05 -12.12
CA LEU A 40 -7.34 4.27 -12.70
C LEU A 40 -6.45 5.50 -12.53
N VAL A 41 -5.80 5.65 -11.37
CA VAL A 41 -4.83 6.73 -11.13
C VAL A 41 -3.46 6.45 -11.75
N LYS A 42 -3.31 5.32 -12.46
CA LYS A 42 -2.08 4.88 -13.13
C LYS A 42 -0.89 4.79 -12.18
N MET A 43 -1.13 4.33 -10.96
CA MET A 43 -0.04 4.22 -9.99
C MET A 43 0.92 3.11 -10.38
N PRO A 44 2.25 3.31 -10.26
CA PRO A 44 3.21 2.24 -10.47
C PRO A 44 2.92 1.06 -9.54
N HIS A 45 3.07 -0.16 -10.05
CA HIS A 45 2.89 -1.35 -9.23
C HIS A 45 3.88 -1.38 -8.05
N VAL A 46 5.10 -0.89 -8.30
CA VAL A 46 6.16 -0.71 -7.31
C VAL A 46 6.84 0.62 -7.56
N PHE A 47 7.15 1.36 -6.50
CA PHE A 47 8.02 2.53 -6.57
C PHE A 47 9.03 2.53 -5.41
N ILE A 48 10.13 3.23 -5.60
CA ILE A 48 11.19 3.38 -4.59
C ILE A 48 11.06 4.78 -4.00
N SER A 49 10.91 4.87 -2.68
CA SER A 49 10.90 6.16 -1.96
C SER A 49 12.29 6.82 -2.02
N GLU A 50 12.38 8.12 -1.75
CA GLU A 50 13.69 8.82 -1.67
C GLU A 50 14.65 8.16 -0.66
N PRO A 51 14.20 7.68 0.51
CA PRO A 51 15.02 6.87 1.42
C PRO A 51 15.49 5.51 0.87
N GLY A 52 14.92 5.04 -0.25
CA GLY A 52 15.24 3.75 -0.86
C GLY A 52 14.28 2.61 -0.52
N ASP A 53 13.15 2.90 0.12
CA ASP A 53 12.17 1.87 0.48
C ASP A 53 11.35 1.46 -0.74
N ARG A 54 11.20 0.16 -0.92
CA ARG A 54 10.33 -0.40 -1.97
C ARG A 54 8.89 -0.44 -1.45
N LEU A 55 8.01 0.30 -2.13
CA LEU A 55 6.58 0.37 -1.79
C LEU A 55 5.73 -0.20 -2.92
N ILE A 56 4.66 -0.90 -2.57
CA ILE A 56 3.66 -1.38 -3.53
C ILE A 56 2.61 -0.27 -3.73
N GLY A 57 2.24 -0.01 -4.98
CA GLY A 57 1.27 1.04 -5.32
C GLY A 57 -0.01 0.93 -4.50
N VAL A 58 -0.68 -0.23 -4.53
CA VAL A 58 -1.95 -0.39 -3.80
C VAL A 58 -1.81 -0.21 -2.28
N GLU A 59 -0.67 -0.54 -1.68
CA GLU A 59 -0.40 -0.30 -0.25
C GLU A 59 -0.25 1.20 0.05
N ALA A 60 0.50 1.90 -0.79
CA ALA A 60 0.67 3.35 -0.66
C ALA A 60 -0.68 4.07 -0.79
N LEU A 61 -1.54 3.64 -1.70
CA LEU A 61 -2.89 4.19 -1.84
C LEU A 61 -3.73 3.88 -0.60
N ALA A 62 -3.69 2.65 -0.10
CA ALA A 62 -4.40 2.27 1.12
C ALA A 62 -3.95 3.10 2.33
N MET A 63 -2.65 3.34 2.49
CA MET A 63 -2.10 4.22 3.53
C MET A 63 -2.58 5.67 3.38
N LEU A 64 -2.64 6.19 2.16
CA LEU A 64 -3.18 7.53 1.91
C LEU A 64 -4.66 7.60 2.29
N CYS A 65 -5.48 6.65 1.82
CA CYS A 65 -6.90 6.56 2.16
C CYS A 65 -7.10 6.43 3.67
N TYR A 66 -6.28 5.64 4.35
CA TYR A 66 -6.30 5.52 5.81
C TYR A 66 -6.10 6.86 6.51
N ARG A 67 -5.05 7.60 6.14
CA ARG A 67 -4.78 8.92 6.72
C ARG A 67 -5.90 9.93 6.46
N LEU A 68 -6.54 9.85 5.30
CA LEU A 68 -7.67 10.72 4.93
C LEU A 68 -9.01 10.29 5.55
N SER A 69 -9.09 9.07 6.10
CA SER A 69 -10.33 8.54 6.68
C SER A 69 -10.65 9.13 8.08
N TYR A 70 -9.66 9.78 8.70
CA TYR A 70 -9.76 10.47 9.98
C TYR A 70 -9.82 11.99 9.74
N PRO A 71 -10.80 12.70 10.34
CA PRO A 71 -10.95 14.16 10.22
C PRO A 71 -9.89 14.94 10.99
#